data_AF-A0A4P9Z5L9-F1
#
_entry.id   AF-A0A4P9Z5L9-F1
#
_cell.length_a   1.000
_cell.length_b   1.000
_cell.length_c   1.000
_cell.angle_alpha   90.00
_cell.angle_beta   90.00
_cell.angle_gamma   90.00
#
_symmetry.space_group_name_H-M   'P 1'
#
loop_
_entity.id
_entity.type
_entity.pdbx_description
1 polymer ?
#
loop_
_entity_poly.entity_id
_entity_poly.type
_entity_poly.pdbx_seq_one_letter_code
_entity_poly.pdbx_strand_id
1 'polypeptide(L)'
;EPTETNASFMARILGPSANKAGLQSTDKAMITRVIYEASKGTPFFENERRKDQALCGRIERLLEKRKQLEGRDLTHIRKLVDMDWRQLEAERDLSQTIVHVDMDAFYAAVEELDNPELKTKPMAVGVGAMDDGRKYGIRSAMPGYIAKKLCPELIILPLNGAKYKHGARAVVACALTCPSTPAYLNITNYMKETGMTAEQVTQQIRQEIRMLTNAYQTSGQSKHQICSDINKPNGQYMLANDRDTIMAFVRDMPIRRLNGIGRVTEQLLNALGVHTGNDMHEQRVILKLLLSPKSFEFISRAALGLGRTDLSIQYDRKSISVERTFRNMSDVQQQMDMLDKIATKLAANLERKEIKGATITLKLKRSDFTVLSRSRSLAQCIFTADDLYFYGKQLLVEEQPIDIRLMGLRLSSLQDMRSK
;
A
#
# COMPACT_ATOMS: atom_id res chain seq x y z
N GLU A 1 -32.85 11.31 -1.49
CA GLU A 1 -31.66 10.75 -2.18
C GLU A 1 -30.40 11.31 -1.52
N PRO A 2 -29.30 10.55 -1.36
CA PRO A 2 -28.07 11.12 -0.83
C PRO A 2 -27.51 12.12 -1.84
N THR A 3 -27.27 13.36 -1.43
CA THR A 3 -26.51 14.35 -2.22
C THR A 3 -25.14 13.80 -2.60
N GLU A 4 -24.53 14.22 -3.72
CA GLU A 4 -23.20 13.76 -4.16
C GLU A 4 -22.12 13.87 -3.05
N THR A 5 -22.25 14.90 -2.20
CA THR A 5 -21.41 15.12 -1.00
C THR A 5 -21.49 13.95 -0.01
N ASN A 6 -22.65 13.30 0.10
CA ASN A 6 -22.86 12.14 0.95
C ASN A 6 -22.22 10.88 0.33
N ALA A 7 -22.29 10.71 -0.99
CA ALA A 7 -21.70 9.57 -1.69
C ALA A 7 -20.16 9.52 -1.59
N SER A 8 -19.47 10.65 -1.78
CA SER A 8 -18.00 10.73 -1.61
C SER A 8 -17.57 10.29 -0.22
N PHE A 9 -18.21 10.84 0.80
CA PHE A 9 -17.88 10.54 2.18
C PHE A 9 -18.16 9.08 2.55
N MET A 10 -19.24 8.49 2.04
CA MET A 10 -19.53 7.07 2.22
C MET A 10 -18.46 6.18 1.58
N ALA A 11 -18.00 6.50 0.37
CA ALA A 11 -16.87 5.79 -0.25
C ALA A 11 -15.59 5.93 0.59
N ARG A 12 -15.38 7.09 1.22
CA ARG A 12 -14.23 7.33 2.08
C ARG A 12 -14.27 6.51 3.37
N ILE A 13 -15.41 6.46 4.06
CA ILE A 13 -15.54 5.82 5.38
C ILE A 13 -15.38 4.30 5.30
N LEU A 14 -15.66 3.70 4.13
CA LEU A 14 -15.36 2.29 3.84
C LEU A 14 -13.87 1.95 3.95
N GLY A 15 -12.98 2.95 3.93
CA GLY A 15 -11.55 2.74 4.11
C GLY A 15 -10.84 2.17 2.88
N PRO A 16 -9.52 1.96 2.97
CA PRO A 16 -8.67 1.74 1.80
C PRO A 16 -8.85 0.38 1.11
N SER A 17 -9.34 -0.62 1.83
CA SER A 17 -9.39 -2.01 1.38
C SER A 17 -10.75 -2.43 0.81
N ALA A 18 -11.67 -1.50 0.57
CA ALA A 18 -13.05 -1.80 0.17
C ALA A 18 -13.19 -2.63 -1.14
N ASN A 19 -12.18 -2.57 -2.01
CA ASN A 19 -12.15 -3.28 -3.30
C ASN A 19 -11.19 -4.49 -3.30
N LYS A 20 -10.83 -5.04 -2.13
CA LYS A 20 -9.95 -6.22 -2.03
C LYS A 20 -10.64 -7.45 -2.67
N ALA A 21 -9.86 -8.32 -3.31
CA ALA A 21 -10.37 -9.58 -3.88
C ALA A 21 -11.10 -10.43 -2.82
N GLY A 22 -12.16 -11.14 -3.22
CA GLY A 22 -12.98 -11.97 -2.32
C GLY A 22 -14.11 -11.22 -1.61
N LEU A 23 -14.36 -9.96 -1.96
CA LEU A 23 -15.48 -9.15 -1.46
C LEU A 23 -16.64 -9.00 -2.46
N GLN A 24 -16.54 -9.61 -3.65
CA GLN A 24 -17.47 -9.36 -4.76
C GLN A 24 -18.92 -9.79 -4.45
N SER A 25 -19.10 -10.84 -3.65
CA SER A 25 -20.40 -11.40 -3.29
C SER A 25 -21.05 -10.75 -2.06
N THR A 26 -20.44 -9.71 -1.49
CA THR A 26 -20.90 -9.13 -0.21
C THR A 26 -21.87 -7.96 -0.42
N ASP A 27 -22.84 -7.82 0.48
CA ASP A 27 -23.74 -6.67 0.51
C ASP A 27 -23.01 -5.40 0.96
N LYS A 28 -22.51 -4.65 -0.04
CA LYS A 28 -21.79 -3.40 0.19
C LYS A 28 -22.63 -2.36 0.91
N ALA A 29 -23.95 -2.32 0.70
CA ALA A 29 -24.81 -1.32 1.33
C ALA A 29 -24.95 -1.60 2.83
N MET A 30 -25.19 -2.85 3.21
CA MET A 30 -25.21 -3.30 4.60
C MET A 30 -23.88 -3.03 5.30
N ILE A 31 -22.75 -3.41 4.68
CA ILE A 31 -21.42 -3.17 5.23
C ILE A 31 -21.14 -1.68 5.45
N THR A 32 -21.49 -0.84 4.47
CA THR A 32 -21.34 0.62 4.56
C THR A 32 -22.13 1.16 5.73
N ARG A 33 -23.39 0.73 5.89
CA ARG A 33 -24.26 1.16 7.00
C ARG A 33 -23.69 0.77 8.35
N VAL A 34 -23.23 -0.48 8.53
CA VAL A 34 -22.63 -0.94 9.79
C VAL A 34 -21.38 -0.13 10.15
N ILE A 35 -20.50 0.12 9.18
CA ILE A 35 -19.28 0.92 9.39
C ILE A 35 -19.64 2.36 9.75
N TYR A 36 -20.60 2.95 9.05
CA TYR A 36 -21.05 4.31 9.27
C TYR A 36 -21.62 4.48 10.67
N GLU A 37 -22.60 3.67 11.05
CA GLU A 37 -23.24 3.72 12.37
C GLU A 37 -22.25 3.43 13.51
N ALA A 38 -21.30 2.50 13.29
CA ALA A 38 -20.26 2.22 14.29
C ALA A 38 -19.23 3.35 14.45
N SER A 39 -19.09 4.22 13.45
CA SER A 39 -18.09 5.29 13.44
C SER A 39 -18.68 6.68 13.76
N LYS A 40 -19.98 6.88 13.52
CA LYS A 40 -20.67 8.18 13.65
C LYS A 40 -20.44 8.80 15.03
N GLY A 41 -20.14 10.10 15.04
CA GLY A 41 -19.88 10.87 16.27
C GLY A 41 -18.51 10.65 16.91
N THR A 42 -17.68 9.74 16.39
CA THR A 42 -16.32 9.55 16.92
C THR A 42 -15.34 10.61 16.38
N PRO A 43 -14.24 10.91 17.09
CA PRO A 43 -13.20 11.80 16.56
C PRO A 43 -12.57 11.29 15.24
N PHE A 44 -12.58 9.97 15.02
CA PHE A 44 -12.13 9.37 13.76
C PHE A 44 -13.01 9.78 12.58
N PHE A 45 -14.32 9.68 12.78
CA PHE A 45 -15.32 10.01 11.76
C PHE A 45 -15.25 11.48 11.37
N GLU A 46 -15.16 12.37 12.36
CA GLU A 46 -15.01 13.81 12.13
C GLU A 46 -13.71 14.15 11.38
N ASN A 47 -12.61 13.44 11.67
CA ASN A 47 -11.36 13.59 10.92
C ASN A 47 -11.47 13.08 9.48
N GLU A 48 -12.14 11.95 9.24
CA GLU A 48 -12.38 11.49 7.87
C GLU A 48 -13.28 12.47 7.11
N ARG A 49 -14.27 13.10 7.78
CA ARG A 49 -15.11 14.14 7.17
C ARG A 49 -14.28 15.36 6.77
N ARG A 50 -13.42 15.85 7.66
CA ARG A 50 -12.49 16.96 7.37
C ARG A 50 -11.59 16.65 6.17
N LYS A 51 -11.06 15.42 6.08
CA LYS A 51 -10.22 15.03 4.95
C LYS A 51 -11.01 14.81 3.64
N ASP A 52 -12.28 14.43 3.72
CA ASP A 52 -13.17 14.36 2.57
C ASP A 52 -13.44 15.75 2.02
N GLN A 53 -13.82 16.69 2.88
CA GLN A 53 -14.00 18.11 2.52
C GLN A 53 -12.73 18.71 1.87
N ALA A 54 -11.55 18.44 2.44
CA ALA A 54 -10.28 18.88 1.85
C ALA A 54 -10.03 18.27 0.46
N LEU A 55 -10.48 17.03 0.22
CA LEU A 55 -10.40 16.39 -1.08
C LEU A 55 -11.41 16.98 -2.08
N CYS A 56 -12.66 17.19 -1.67
CA CYS A 56 -13.67 17.89 -2.47
C CYS A 56 -13.16 19.26 -2.93
N GLY A 57 -12.62 20.08 -2.02
CA GLY A 57 -12.04 21.37 -2.39
C GLY A 57 -10.81 21.26 -3.31
N ARG A 58 -10.05 20.15 -3.24
CA ARG A 58 -8.98 19.88 -4.21
C ARG A 58 -9.53 19.50 -5.58
N ILE A 59 -10.61 18.72 -5.63
CA ILE A 59 -11.32 18.35 -6.86
C ILE A 59 -11.89 19.60 -7.52
N GLU A 60 -12.56 20.47 -6.78
CA GLU A 60 -13.11 21.74 -7.29
C GLU A 60 -12.01 22.60 -7.95
N ARG A 61 -10.86 22.80 -7.26
CA ARG A 61 -9.72 23.52 -7.84
C ARG A 61 -9.16 22.84 -9.09
N LEU A 62 -9.20 21.52 -9.15
CA LEU A 62 -8.72 20.75 -10.30
C LEU A 62 -9.67 20.92 -11.50
N LEU A 63 -10.97 20.89 -11.26
CA LEU A 63 -12.01 21.11 -12.26
C LEU A 63 -11.99 22.56 -12.79
N GLU A 64 -11.78 23.54 -11.93
CA GLU A 64 -11.64 24.93 -12.35
C GLU A 64 -10.42 25.11 -13.27
N LYS A 65 -9.28 24.49 -12.94
CA LYS A 65 -8.12 24.46 -13.84
C LYS A 65 -8.42 23.76 -15.15
N ARG A 66 -9.19 22.67 -15.14
CA ARG A 66 -9.63 21.98 -16.37
C ARG A 66 -10.47 22.91 -17.24
N LYS A 67 -11.44 23.61 -16.65
CA LYS A 67 -12.32 24.55 -17.35
C LYS A 67 -11.53 25.67 -18.03
N GLN A 68 -10.48 26.17 -17.38
CA GLN A 68 -9.58 27.19 -17.98
C GLN A 68 -8.82 26.69 -19.22
N LEU A 69 -8.72 25.37 -19.42
CA LEU A 69 -8.09 24.77 -20.60
C LEU A 69 -9.09 24.51 -21.73
N GLU A 70 -10.40 24.57 -21.47
CA GLU A 70 -11.44 24.39 -22.48
C GLU A 70 -11.35 25.49 -23.54
N GLY A 71 -11.49 25.12 -24.81
CA GLY A 71 -11.39 26.05 -25.94
C GLY A 71 -9.97 26.54 -26.27
N ARG A 72 -8.93 26.18 -25.49
CA ARG A 72 -7.54 26.48 -25.86
C ARG A 72 -7.06 25.55 -26.97
N ASP A 73 -6.22 26.07 -27.86
CA ASP A 73 -5.46 25.21 -28.79
C ASP A 73 -4.35 24.48 -28.03
N LEU A 74 -4.52 23.16 -27.89
CA LEU A 74 -3.56 22.28 -27.24
C LEU A 74 -2.79 21.41 -28.24
N THR A 75 -2.82 21.73 -29.53
CA THR A 75 -2.22 20.92 -30.60
C THR A 75 -0.72 20.73 -30.40
N HIS A 76 0.01 21.79 -30.04
CA HIS A 76 1.44 21.71 -29.77
C HIS A 76 1.75 20.81 -28.57
N ILE A 77 1.02 20.98 -27.47
CA ILE A 77 1.19 20.18 -26.25
C ILE A 77 0.87 18.71 -26.53
N ARG A 78 -0.17 18.43 -27.32
CA ARG A 78 -0.50 17.08 -27.77
C ARG A 78 0.65 16.42 -28.50
N LYS A 79 1.30 17.12 -29.45
CA LYS A 79 2.47 16.59 -30.15
C LYS A 79 3.60 16.24 -29.19
N LEU A 80 3.89 17.09 -28.21
CA LEU A 80 4.92 16.81 -27.18
C LEU A 80 4.55 15.59 -26.33
N VAL A 81 3.30 15.51 -25.86
CA VAL A 81 2.83 14.36 -25.07
C VAL A 81 2.87 13.07 -25.88
N ASP A 82 2.49 13.11 -27.16
CA ASP A 82 2.55 11.95 -28.04
C ASP A 82 4.00 11.50 -28.30
N MET A 83 4.94 12.44 -28.37
CA MET A 83 6.37 12.13 -28.45
C MET A 83 6.87 11.48 -27.15
N ASP A 84 6.54 12.04 -25.98
CA ASP A 84 6.87 11.46 -24.67
C ASP A 84 6.33 10.01 -24.57
N TRP A 85 5.10 9.78 -25.01
CA TRP A 85 4.46 8.45 -24.99
C TRP A 85 5.13 7.48 -25.96
N ARG A 86 5.53 7.92 -27.15
CA ARG A 86 6.31 7.09 -28.09
C ARG A 86 7.67 6.71 -27.51
N GLN A 87 8.32 7.65 -26.80
CA GLN A 87 9.59 7.37 -26.13
C GLN A 87 9.41 6.33 -25.02
N LEU A 88 8.40 6.49 -24.16
CA LEU A 88 8.07 5.48 -23.15
C LEU A 88 7.76 4.11 -23.77
N GLU A 89 7.00 4.09 -24.86
CA GLU A 89 6.67 2.86 -25.57
C GLU A 89 7.93 2.20 -26.17
N ALA A 90 8.90 2.98 -26.64
CA ALA A 90 10.18 2.46 -27.14
C ALA A 90 11.03 1.81 -26.03
N GLU A 91 10.81 2.14 -24.75
CA GLU A 91 11.44 1.49 -23.60
C GLU A 91 10.80 0.12 -23.27
N ARG A 92 9.77 -0.33 -24.00
CA ARG A 92 9.08 -1.58 -23.71
C ARG A 92 9.97 -2.80 -23.92
N ASP A 93 10.36 -3.41 -22.81
CA ASP A 93 11.06 -4.70 -22.81
C ASP A 93 10.09 -5.89 -22.62
N LEU A 94 9.83 -6.68 -23.67
CA LEU A 94 8.99 -7.89 -23.59
C LEU A 94 9.79 -9.19 -23.44
N SER A 95 11.12 -9.09 -23.29
CA SER A 95 12.00 -10.27 -23.23
C SER A 95 12.00 -10.97 -21.87
N GLN A 96 11.44 -10.34 -20.84
CA GLN A 96 11.48 -10.80 -19.46
C GLN A 96 10.15 -11.39 -19.01
N THR A 97 10.20 -12.56 -18.36
CA THR A 97 9.06 -13.20 -17.69
C THR A 97 9.12 -12.92 -16.20
N ILE A 98 8.23 -12.04 -15.75
CA ILE A 98 8.13 -11.62 -14.34
C ILE A 98 6.93 -12.29 -13.69
N VAL A 99 7.16 -12.95 -12.57
CA VAL A 99 6.13 -13.59 -11.73
C VAL A 99 5.98 -12.79 -10.45
N HIS A 100 4.78 -12.32 -10.17
CA HIS A 100 4.40 -11.84 -8.85
C HIS A 100 3.80 -12.97 -8.03
N VAL A 101 4.30 -13.13 -6.80
CA VAL A 101 3.88 -14.15 -5.83
C VAL A 101 3.17 -13.48 -4.66
N ASP A 102 1.89 -13.83 -4.47
CA ASP A 102 1.09 -13.31 -3.36
C ASP A 102 0.45 -14.45 -2.56
N MET A 103 0.73 -14.48 -1.26
CA MET A 103 0.21 -15.49 -0.35
C MET A 103 -1.23 -15.17 0.02
N ASP A 104 -2.14 -16.13 -0.20
CA ASP A 104 -3.54 -15.92 0.12
C ASP A 104 -3.74 -15.91 1.64
N ALA A 105 -4.29 -14.79 2.15
CA ALA A 105 -4.62 -14.63 3.57
C ALA A 105 -3.46 -14.96 4.53
N PHE A 106 -2.21 -14.61 4.15
CA PHE A 106 -0.97 -15.12 4.75
C PHE A 106 -0.97 -15.31 6.28
N TYR A 107 -1.38 -14.31 7.07
CA TYR A 107 -1.36 -14.44 8.54
C TYR A 107 -2.39 -15.44 9.04
N ALA A 108 -3.61 -15.41 8.50
CA ALA A 108 -4.65 -16.37 8.84
C ALA A 108 -4.23 -17.78 8.42
N ALA A 109 -3.70 -17.93 7.20
CA ALA A 109 -3.19 -19.20 6.69
C ALA A 109 -2.05 -19.77 7.55
N VAL A 110 -1.16 -18.93 8.10
CA VAL A 110 -0.11 -19.39 9.04
C VAL A 110 -0.70 -19.87 10.36
N GLU A 111 -1.74 -19.22 10.91
CA GLU A 111 -2.37 -19.69 12.15
C GLU A 111 -3.16 -21.00 11.94
N GLU A 112 -3.71 -21.25 10.75
CA GLU A 112 -4.37 -22.52 10.40
C GLU A 112 -3.42 -23.72 10.40
N LEU A 113 -2.11 -23.50 10.25
CA LEU A 113 -1.11 -24.58 10.29
C LEU A 113 -1.01 -25.18 11.67
N ASP A 114 -1.00 -24.32 12.68
CA ASP A 114 -0.89 -24.72 14.07
C ASP A 114 -2.25 -25.15 14.64
N ASN A 115 -3.35 -24.64 14.07
CA ASN A 115 -4.71 -24.97 14.50
C ASN A 115 -5.64 -25.21 13.30
N PRO A 116 -5.71 -26.45 12.79
CA PRO A 116 -6.53 -26.79 11.63
C PRO A 116 -8.04 -26.54 11.78
N GLU A 117 -8.56 -26.47 13.01
CA GLU A 117 -9.98 -26.17 13.26
C GLU A 117 -10.37 -24.74 12.83
N LEU A 118 -9.40 -23.85 12.64
CA LEU A 118 -9.66 -22.47 12.23
C LEU A 118 -10.15 -22.39 10.78
N LYS A 119 -9.85 -23.37 9.93
CA LYS A 119 -10.20 -23.38 8.49
C LYS A 119 -11.71 -23.27 8.21
N THR A 120 -12.54 -23.69 9.15
CA THR A 120 -14.00 -23.67 9.01
C THR A 120 -14.65 -22.51 9.75
N LYS A 121 -13.88 -21.75 10.55
CA LYS A 121 -14.38 -20.68 11.42
C LYS A 121 -14.01 -19.32 10.83
N PRO A 122 -14.90 -18.31 10.89
CA PRO A 122 -14.51 -16.96 10.51
C PRO A 122 -13.41 -16.46 11.45
N MET A 123 -12.24 -16.14 10.91
CA MET A 123 -11.17 -15.57 11.71
C MET A 123 -10.57 -14.30 11.11
N ALA A 124 -9.71 -13.68 11.91
CA ALA A 124 -8.96 -12.48 11.62
C ALA A 124 -7.72 -12.43 12.52
N VAL A 125 -6.61 -11.87 12.02
CA VAL A 125 -5.39 -11.72 12.83
C VAL A 125 -5.11 -10.25 13.18
N GLY A 126 -4.79 -9.99 14.45
CA GLY A 126 -4.34 -8.71 14.99
C GLY A 126 -5.38 -7.95 15.81
N VAL A 127 -5.14 -6.64 16.00
CA VAL A 127 -6.08 -5.75 16.74
C VAL A 127 -7.19 -5.23 15.80
N GLY A 128 -7.00 -5.44 14.50
CA GLY A 128 -8.00 -5.26 13.44
C GLY A 128 -8.15 -6.55 12.66
N ALA A 129 -9.10 -6.59 11.74
CA ALA A 129 -9.31 -7.80 10.98
C ALA A 129 -8.29 -7.94 9.83
N MET A 130 -7.35 -8.88 9.95
CA MET A 130 -6.48 -9.29 8.83
C MET A 130 -6.89 -10.68 8.35
N ASP A 131 -7.55 -10.69 7.19
CA ASP A 131 -7.89 -11.85 6.35
C ASP A 131 -8.81 -12.93 6.97
N ASP A 132 -9.36 -13.78 6.09
CA ASP A 132 -10.38 -14.86 6.27
C ASP A 132 -11.86 -14.50 6.56
N GLY A 133 -12.17 -13.31 7.07
CA GLY A 133 -13.57 -12.85 7.19
C GLY A 133 -14.24 -12.32 5.90
N ARG A 134 -13.62 -12.44 4.72
CA ARG A 134 -14.01 -11.68 3.51
C ARG A 134 -15.44 -11.95 3.04
N LYS A 135 -15.95 -13.18 3.22
CA LYS A 135 -17.35 -13.54 2.92
C LYS A 135 -18.38 -12.72 3.71
N TYR A 136 -17.98 -12.15 4.85
CA TYR A 136 -18.81 -11.26 5.68
C TYR A 136 -18.47 -9.77 5.50
N GLY A 137 -17.68 -9.41 4.48
CA GLY A 137 -17.25 -8.03 4.24
C GLY A 137 -16.06 -7.57 5.08
N ILE A 138 -15.51 -8.45 5.91
CA ILE A 138 -14.39 -8.16 6.82
C ILE A 138 -13.08 -8.17 6.02
N ARG A 139 -12.21 -7.18 6.28
CA ARG A 139 -11.02 -6.93 5.47
C ARG A 139 -9.92 -6.22 6.25
N SER A 140 -8.69 -6.35 5.75
CA SER A 140 -7.50 -5.66 6.26
C SER A 140 -7.75 -4.16 6.48
N ALA A 141 -7.18 -3.63 7.56
CA ALA A 141 -7.35 -2.25 8.03
C ALA A 141 -8.76 -1.89 8.58
N MET A 142 -9.66 -2.87 8.74
CA MET A 142 -10.90 -2.71 9.51
C MET A 142 -10.65 -2.90 11.01
N PRO A 143 -11.18 -2.03 11.90
CA PRO A 143 -11.12 -2.24 13.34
C PRO A 143 -11.82 -3.52 13.79
N GLY A 144 -11.26 -4.25 14.76
CA GLY A 144 -11.80 -5.53 15.22
C GLY A 144 -13.23 -5.44 15.77
N TYR A 145 -13.56 -4.36 16.49
CA TYR A 145 -14.92 -4.16 17.00
C TYR A 145 -15.97 -3.94 15.89
N ILE A 146 -15.58 -3.34 14.76
CA ILE A 146 -16.46 -3.21 13.58
C ILE A 146 -16.60 -4.57 12.90
N ALA A 147 -15.50 -5.31 12.76
CA ALA A 147 -15.53 -6.66 12.18
C ALA A 147 -16.43 -7.59 12.99
N LYS A 148 -16.42 -7.51 14.33
CA LYS A 148 -17.33 -8.23 15.22
C LYS A 148 -18.81 -7.84 15.06
N LYS A 149 -19.12 -6.60 14.67
CA LYS A 149 -20.49 -6.20 14.33
C LYS A 149 -20.96 -6.81 13.00
N LEU A 150 -20.05 -7.03 12.04
CA LEU A 150 -20.34 -7.72 10.78
C LEU A 150 -20.45 -9.24 10.96
N CYS A 151 -19.64 -9.82 11.84
CA CYS A 151 -19.65 -11.24 12.17
C CYS A 151 -19.40 -11.43 13.68
N PRO A 152 -20.45 -11.62 14.49
CA PRO A 152 -20.33 -11.81 15.93
C PRO A 152 -19.44 -13.01 16.32
N GLU A 153 -19.47 -14.08 15.52
CA GLU A 153 -18.71 -15.32 15.70
C GLU A 153 -17.22 -15.19 15.33
N LEU A 154 -16.79 -14.06 14.76
CA LEU A 154 -15.42 -13.86 14.27
C LEU A 154 -14.36 -14.11 15.37
N ILE A 155 -13.41 -15.00 15.11
CA ILE A 155 -12.27 -15.23 15.99
C ILE A 155 -11.17 -14.21 15.66
N ILE A 156 -10.72 -13.44 16.64
CA ILE A 156 -9.62 -12.48 16.45
C ILE A 156 -8.40 -12.99 17.20
N LEU A 157 -7.37 -13.41 16.46
CA LEU A 157 -6.12 -13.95 17.00
C LEU A 157 -5.08 -12.84 17.18
N PRO A 158 -4.23 -12.88 18.23
CA PRO A 158 -3.14 -11.93 18.37
C PRO A 158 -2.06 -12.13 17.29
N LEU A 159 -1.35 -11.06 16.92
CA LEU A 159 -0.24 -11.14 15.98
C LEU A 159 0.94 -11.91 16.58
N ASN A 160 1.44 -12.91 15.85
CA ASN A 160 2.69 -13.60 16.13
C ASN A 160 3.76 -13.30 15.07
N GLY A 161 4.48 -12.19 15.27
CA GLY A 161 5.50 -11.74 14.32
C GLY A 161 6.67 -12.71 14.09
N ALA A 162 6.94 -13.63 15.03
CA ALA A 162 7.98 -14.65 14.86
C ALA A 162 7.53 -15.74 13.87
N LYS A 163 6.31 -16.27 14.05
CA LYS A 163 5.69 -17.24 13.12
C LYS A 163 5.64 -16.70 11.69
N TYR A 164 5.15 -15.47 11.50
CA TYR A 164 5.02 -14.91 10.15
C TYR A 164 6.37 -14.67 9.48
N LYS A 165 7.40 -14.27 10.24
CA LYS A 165 8.76 -14.17 9.71
C LYS A 165 9.32 -15.52 9.30
N HIS A 166 9.04 -16.57 10.08
CA HIS A 166 9.45 -17.93 9.75
C HIS A 166 8.78 -18.41 8.46
N GLY A 167 7.44 -18.30 8.37
CA GLY A 167 6.70 -18.65 7.15
C GLY A 167 7.16 -17.86 5.92
N ALA A 168 7.42 -16.56 6.05
CA ALA A 168 7.91 -15.74 4.95
C ALA A 168 9.31 -16.17 4.45
N ARG A 169 10.20 -16.61 5.36
CA ARG A 169 11.52 -17.14 4.97
C ARG A 169 11.39 -18.44 4.18
N ALA A 170 10.46 -19.32 4.54
CA ALA A 170 10.21 -20.56 3.80
C ALA A 170 9.75 -20.26 2.36
N VAL A 171 8.84 -19.29 2.18
CA VAL A 171 8.39 -18.85 0.85
C VAL A 171 9.54 -18.28 0.01
N VAL A 172 10.39 -17.43 0.61
CA VAL A 172 11.55 -16.86 -0.10
C VAL A 172 12.57 -17.95 -0.44
N ALA A 173 12.75 -18.96 0.41
CA ALA A 173 13.69 -20.05 0.16
C ALA A 173 13.38 -20.85 -1.11
N CYS A 174 12.09 -21.08 -1.42
CA CYS A 174 11.66 -21.73 -2.66
C CYS A 174 12.00 -20.91 -3.92
N ALA A 175 12.15 -19.60 -3.77
CA ALA A 175 12.37 -18.66 -4.85
C ALA A 175 13.85 -18.37 -5.16
N LEU A 176 14.79 -19.00 -4.43
CA LEU A 176 16.22 -18.63 -4.41
C LEU A 176 17.01 -18.96 -5.69
N THR A 177 16.44 -19.64 -6.69
CA THR A 177 17.12 -19.91 -7.96
C THR A 177 17.02 -18.75 -8.96
N CYS A 178 16.22 -17.71 -8.67
CA CYS A 178 15.97 -16.59 -9.57
C CYS A 178 16.30 -15.23 -8.93
N PRO A 179 16.73 -14.21 -9.70
CA PRO A 179 16.77 -12.83 -9.22
C PRO A 179 15.41 -12.42 -8.67
N SER A 180 15.37 -12.00 -7.40
CA SER A 180 14.12 -11.80 -6.68
C SER A 180 14.11 -10.52 -5.84
N THR A 181 12.91 -9.97 -5.68
CA THR A 181 12.55 -9.07 -4.58
C THR A 181 11.51 -9.80 -3.70
N PRO A 182 11.14 -9.32 -2.50
CA PRO A 182 10.30 -10.07 -1.56
C PRO A 182 8.94 -10.62 -2.07
N ALA A 183 8.49 -10.25 -3.27
CA ALA A 183 7.28 -10.78 -3.90
C ALA A 183 7.35 -10.91 -5.44
N TYR A 184 8.47 -10.57 -6.09
CA TYR A 184 8.61 -10.65 -7.55
C TYR A 184 9.83 -11.48 -7.92
N LEU A 185 9.67 -12.34 -8.92
CA LEU A 185 10.68 -13.25 -9.45
C LEU A 185 10.85 -12.99 -10.94
N ASN A 186 12.10 -12.89 -11.40
CA ASN A 186 12.39 -12.94 -12.83
C ASN A 186 12.81 -14.38 -13.18
N ILE A 187 11.90 -15.13 -13.80
CA ILE A 187 12.10 -16.55 -14.12
C ILE A 187 12.66 -16.77 -15.53
N THR A 188 13.02 -15.70 -16.24
CA THR A 188 13.44 -15.75 -17.64
C THR A 188 14.61 -16.71 -17.88
N ASN A 189 15.66 -16.62 -17.06
CA ASN A 189 16.85 -17.47 -17.21
C ASN A 189 16.56 -18.91 -16.80
N TYR A 190 15.81 -19.10 -15.70
CA TYR A 190 15.40 -20.43 -15.25
C TYR A 190 14.58 -21.18 -16.31
N MET A 191 13.67 -20.50 -17.01
CA MET A 191 12.94 -21.08 -18.14
C MET A 191 13.86 -21.49 -19.29
N LYS A 192 14.87 -20.68 -19.61
CA LYS A 192 15.85 -20.98 -20.68
C LYS A 192 16.71 -22.20 -20.33
N GLU A 193 17.15 -22.30 -19.08
CA GLU A 193 18.02 -23.38 -18.59
C GLU A 193 17.27 -24.72 -18.49
N THR A 194 16.00 -24.69 -18.07
CA THR A 194 15.20 -25.91 -17.84
C THR A 194 14.35 -26.31 -19.04
N GLY A 195 14.13 -25.41 -20.01
CA GLY A 195 13.17 -25.60 -21.09
C GLY A 195 11.70 -25.55 -20.65
N MET A 196 11.42 -25.22 -19.38
CA MET A 196 10.07 -25.15 -18.84
C MET A 196 9.34 -23.88 -19.30
N THR A 197 8.04 -24.01 -19.54
CA THR A 197 7.15 -22.87 -19.76
C THR A 197 6.95 -22.09 -18.46
N ALA A 198 6.58 -20.81 -18.58
CA ALA A 198 6.35 -19.96 -17.42
C ALA A 198 5.24 -20.51 -16.51
N GLU A 199 4.18 -21.08 -17.10
CA GLU A 199 3.10 -21.76 -16.39
C GLU A 199 3.60 -22.93 -15.55
N GLN A 200 4.46 -23.80 -16.11
CA GLN A 200 5.04 -24.93 -15.38
C GLN A 200 5.90 -24.46 -14.21
N VAL A 201 6.79 -23.49 -14.42
CA VAL A 201 7.64 -22.93 -13.35
C VAL A 201 6.78 -22.32 -12.24
N THR A 202 5.74 -21.58 -12.62
CA THR A 202 4.83 -20.94 -11.66
C THR A 202 4.03 -21.96 -10.87
N GLN A 203 3.56 -23.03 -11.53
CA GLN A 203 2.84 -24.13 -10.89
C GLN A 203 3.75 -24.88 -9.92
N GLN A 204 5.02 -25.12 -10.28
CA GLN A 204 6.01 -25.72 -9.40
C GLN A 204 6.25 -24.87 -8.15
N ILE A 205 6.47 -23.56 -8.31
CA ILE A 205 6.65 -22.63 -7.18
C ILE A 205 5.44 -22.70 -6.23
N ARG A 206 4.21 -22.70 -6.77
CA ARG A 206 2.98 -22.81 -5.97
C ARG A 206 2.90 -24.15 -5.23
N GLN A 207 3.28 -25.25 -5.87
CA GLN A 207 3.30 -26.58 -5.26
C GLN A 207 4.33 -26.67 -4.13
N GLU A 208 5.55 -26.17 -4.34
CA GLU A 208 6.61 -26.14 -3.33
C GLU A 208 6.20 -25.31 -2.11
N ILE A 209 5.68 -24.10 -2.34
CA ILE A 209 5.18 -23.25 -1.26
C ILE A 209 4.04 -23.93 -0.52
N ARG A 210 3.12 -24.60 -1.23
CA ARG A 210 2.03 -25.36 -0.59
C ARG A 210 2.55 -26.53 0.23
N MET A 211 3.55 -27.28 -0.24
CA MET A 211 4.15 -28.37 0.53
C MET A 211 4.81 -27.87 1.81
N LEU A 212 5.47 -26.72 1.76
CA LEU A 212 6.23 -26.17 2.90
C LEU A 212 5.39 -25.37 3.89
N THR A 213 4.31 -24.74 3.42
CA THR A 213 3.52 -23.80 4.22
C THR A 213 2.08 -24.20 4.38
N ASN A 214 1.60 -25.28 3.74
CA ASN A 214 0.19 -25.72 3.66
C ASN A 214 -0.81 -24.61 3.28
N ALA A 215 -0.32 -23.45 2.84
CA ALA A 215 -1.07 -22.27 2.44
C ALA A 215 -1.23 -22.23 0.93
N TYR A 216 -2.29 -21.57 0.48
CA TYR A 216 -2.51 -21.33 -0.94
C TYR A 216 -1.83 -20.03 -1.39
N GLN A 217 -1.41 -20.01 -2.64
CA GLN A 217 -0.74 -18.87 -3.25
C GLN A 217 -1.40 -18.59 -4.60
N THR A 218 -1.57 -17.29 -4.87
CA THR A 218 -1.94 -16.82 -6.20
C THR A 218 -0.77 -16.12 -6.86
N SER A 219 -0.48 -16.51 -8.09
CA SER A 219 0.61 -15.94 -8.87
C SER A 219 0.10 -15.24 -10.13
N GLY A 220 0.75 -14.15 -10.48
CA GLY A 220 0.41 -13.36 -11.66
C GLY A 220 1.64 -13.18 -12.54
N GLN A 221 1.54 -13.53 -13.81
CA GLN A 221 2.59 -13.25 -14.76
C GLN A 221 2.25 -11.99 -15.53
N SER A 222 2.92 -10.90 -15.18
CA SER A 222 3.02 -9.68 -15.97
C SER A 222 3.99 -8.72 -15.29
N LYS A 223 4.31 -7.62 -15.96
CA LYS A 223 5.02 -6.47 -15.34
C LYS A 223 4.23 -5.77 -14.21
N HIS A 224 3.01 -6.24 -13.94
CA HIS A 224 2.09 -5.65 -12.96
C HIS A 224 1.62 -6.71 -11.96
N GLN A 225 1.52 -6.30 -10.69
CA GLN A 225 0.93 -7.11 -9.60
C GLN A 225 -0.49 -7.63 -9.90
N ILE A 226 -1.18 -7.02 -10.86
CA ILE A 226 -2.62 -7.14 -11.07
C ILE A 226 -3.01 -8.57 -11.42
N CYS A 227 -2.18 -9.30 -12.17
CA CYS A 227 -2.46 -10.68 -12.56
C CYS A 227 -2.62 -11.60 -11.35
N SER A 228 -1.84 -11.41 -10.28
CA SER A 228 -1.91 -12.28 -9.10
C SER A 228 -3.16 -12.04 -8.27
N ASP A 229 -3.94 -10.99 -8.56
CA ASP A 229 -5.21 -10.72 -7.88
C ASP A 229 -6.43 -11.23 -8.67
N ILE A 230 -6.28 -11.60 -9.95
CA ILE A 230 -7.42 -11.98 -10.81
C ILE A 230 -8.03 -13.31 -10.37
N ASN A 231 -7.20 -14.34 -10.24
CA ASN A 231 -7.66 -15.70 -9.93
C ASN A 231 -7.50 -16.04 -8.44
N LYS A 232 -7.50 -15.05 -7.56
CA LYS A 232 -7.53 -15.30 -6.11
C LYS A 232 -8.86 -15.91 -5.68
N PRO A 233 -8.87 -16.86 -4.73
CA PRO A 233 -7.71 -17.50 -4.07
C PRO A 233 -7.19 -18.73 -4.83
N ASN A 234 -5.94 -19.13 -4.54
CA ASN A 234 -5.25 -20.31 -5.09
C ASN A 234 -5.28 -20.42 -6.63
N GLY A 235 -5.09 -19.31 -7.34
CA GLY A 235 -5.08 -19.32 -8.79
C GLY A 235 -3.74 -18.96 -9.39
N GLN A 236 -3.68 -18.95 -10.71
CA GLN A 236 -2.65 -18.21 -11.41
C GLN A 236 -3.26 -17.55 -12.64
N TYR A 237 -2.72 -16.42 -13.06
CA TYR A 237 -3.11 -15.76 -14.30
C TYR A 237 -1.88 -15.37 -15.09
N MET A 238 -1.84 -15.75 -16.36
CA MET A 238 -0.75 -15.41 -17.27
C MET A 238 -1.23 -14.40 -18.30
N LEU A 239 -0.55 -13.25 -18.35
CA LEU A 239 -0.70 -12.29 -19.44
C LEU A 239 0.42 -12.54 -20.43
N ALA A 240 0.08 -12.78 -21.70
CA ALA A 240 1.08 -13.00 -22.73
C ALA A 240 1.99 -11.76 -22.88
N ASN A 241 3.28 -12.02 -23.11
CA ASN A 241 4.32 -11.00 -23.28
C ASN A 241 4.31 -10.41 -24.69
N ASP A 242 3.14 -10.05 -25.20
CA ASP A 242 2.98 -9.36 -26.46
C ASP A 242 2.29 -8.00 -26.23
N ARG A 243 2.61 -7.05 -27.10
CA ARG A 243 2.17 -5.67 -26.93
C ARG A 243 0.64 -5.56 -26.98
N ASP A 244 0.01 -6.20 -27.94
CA ASP A 244 -1.41 -5.99 -28.21
C ASP A 244 -2.28 -6.60 -27.11
N THR A 245 -1.92 -7.78 -26.59
CA THR A 245 -2.55 -8.39 -25.42
C THR A 245 -2.39 -7.51 -24.18
N ILE A 246 -1.19 -6.96 -23.93
CA ILE A 246 -0.97 -6.05 -22.79
C ILE A 246 -1.81 -4.78 -22.92
N MET A 247 -1.84 -4.17 -24.11
CA MET A 247 -2.62 -2.96 -24.35
C MET A 247 -4.12 -3.22 -24.23
N ALA A 248 -4.61 -4.34 -24.74
CA ALA A 248 -6.01 -4.75 -24.58
C ALA A 248 -6.36 -4.96 -23.09
N PHE A 249 -5.48 -5.62 -22.35
CA PHE A 249 -5.67 -5.87 -20.92
C PHE A 249 -5.71 -4.58 -20.08
N VAL A 250 -4.89 -3.57 -20.41
CA VAL A 250 -4.85 -2.30 -19.68
C VAL A 250 -5.99 -1.36 -20.08
N ARG A 251 -6.41 -1.38 -21.36
CA ARG A 251 -7.41 -0.45 -21.91
C ARG A 251 -8.68 -0.37 -21.08
N ASP A 252 -9.31 -1.52 -20.80
CA ASP A 252 -10.61 -1.56 -20.13
C ASP A 252 -10.48 -1.71 -18.60
N MET A 253 -9.25 -1.71 -18.09
CA MET A 253 -9.00 -1.92 -16.68
C MET A 253 -9.42 -0.69 -15.86
N PRO A 254 -10.23 -0.87 -14.80
CA PRO A 254 -10.51 0.22 -13.87
C PRO A 254 -9.22 0.73 -13.23
N ILE A 255 -9.02 2.05 -13.23
CA ILE A 255 -7.77 2.67 -12.75
C ILE A 255 -7.43 2.28 -11.31
N ARG A 256 -8.43 1.97 -10.49
CA ARG A 256 -8.27 1.57 -9.10
C ARG A 256 -7.56 0.23 -8.91
N ARG A 257 -7.51 -0.61 -9.95
CA ARG A 257 -6.75 -1.88 -9.96
C ARG A 257 -5.27 -1.66 -10.23
N LEU A 258 -4.86 -0.53 -10.80
CA LEU A 258 -3.46 -0.21 -11.06
C LEU A 258 -2.73 0.06 -9.73
N ASN A 259 -1.62 -0.66 -9.49
CA ASN A 259 -0.82 -0.45 -8.29
C ASN A 259 -0.24 0.97 -8.28
N GLY A 260 -0.40 1.68 -7.16
CA GLY A 260 -0.05 3.10 -7.01
C GLY A 260 -1.26 4.04 -7.06
N ILE A 261 -2.41 3.58 -7.57
CA ILE A 261 -3.66 4.36 -7.57
C ILE A 261 -4.51 3.98 -6.36
N GLY A 262 -4.41 4.78 -5.30
CA GLY A 262 -5.30 4.70 -4.13
C GLY A 262 -6.56 5.53 -4.30
N ARG A 263 -7.49 5.40 -3.33
CA ARG A 263 -8.81 6.07 -3.31
C ARG A 263 -8.78 7.58 -3.64
N VAL A 264 -7.76 8.29 -3.18
CA VAL A 264 -7.65 9.74 -3.38
C VAL A 264 -7.31 10.06 -4.84
N THR A 265 -6.33 9.36 -5.40
CA THR A 265 -5.93 9.52 -6.81
C THR A 265 -7.06 9.07 -7.73
N GLU A 266 -7.73 7.96 -7.41
CA GLU A 266 -8.92 7.48 -8.10
C GLU A 266 -10.01 8.57 -8.15
N GLN A 267 -10.38 9.17 -7.02
CA GLN A 267 -11.41 10.22 -6.99
C GLN A 267 -11.00 11.47 -7.79
N LEU A 268 -9.73 11.88 -7.74
CA LEU A 268 -9.23 13.01 -8.53
C LEU A 268 -9.28 12.73 -10.04
N LEU A 269 -8.93 11.52 -10.46
CA LEU A 269 -8.96 11.09 -11.86
C LEU A 269 -10.39 10.89 -12.35
N ASN A 270 -11.26 10.28 -11.53
CA ASN A 270 -12.69 10.14 -11.82
C ASN A 270 -13.36 11.50 -12.05
N ALA A 271 -13.02 12.51 -11.26
CA ALA A 271 -13.53 13.88 -11.47
C ALA A 271 -13.07 14.46 -12.83
N LEU A 272 -11.92 14.04 -13.34
CA LEU A 272 -11.45 14.39 -14.69
C LEU A 272 -12.05 13.51 -15.79
N GLY A 273 -12.98 12.60 -15.47
CA GLY A 273 -13.57 11.65 -16.40
C GLY A 273 -12.63 10.50 -16.78
N VAL A 274 -11.67 10.18 -15.92
CA VAL A 274 -10.71 9.08 -16.13
C VAL A 274 -11.08 7.93 -15.20
N HIS A 275 -11.65 6.87 -15.76
CA HIS A 275 -12.12 5.68 -15.03
C HIS A 275 -11.38 4.41 -15.43
N THR A 276 -10.87 4.35 -16.66
CA THR A 276 -10.17 3.21 -17.25
C THR A 276 -8.76 3.58 -17.74
N GLY A 277 -7.96 2.58 -18.11
CA GLY A 277 -6.68 2.80 -18.77
C GLY A 277 -6.81 3.52 -20.11
N ASN A 278 -7.90 3.29 -20.86
CA ASN A 278 -8.19 4.01 -22.10
C ASN A 278 -8.39 5.50 -21.86
N ASP A 279 -9.16 5.86 -20.83
CA ASP A 279 -9.43 7.26 -20.50
C ASP A 279 -8.14 8.00 -20.13
N MET A 280 -7.16 7.31 -19.51
CA MET A 280 -5.85 7.90 -19.23
C MET A 280 -5.12 8.29 -20.52
N HIS A 281 -5.21 7.46 -21.55
CA HIS A 281 -4.66 7.76 -22.87
C HIS A 281 -5.44 8.90 -23.54
N GLU A 282 -6.77 8.86 -23.54
CA GLU A 282 -7.59 9.92 -24.17
C GLU A 282 -7.37 11.29 -23.51
N GLN A 283 -7.29 11.32 -22.18
CA GLN A 283 -7.12 12.55 -21.39
C GLN A 283 -5.65 12.94 -21.17
N ARG A 284 -4.67 12.23 -21.76
CA ARG A 284 -3.23 12.42 -21.50
C ARG A 284 -2.74 13.87 -21.59
N VAL A 285 -3.29 14.66 -22.52
CA VAL A 285 -2.93 16.08 -22.68
C VAL A 285 -3.39 16.91 -21.49
N ILE A 286 -4.64 16.70 -21.05
CA ILE A 286 -5.19 17.37 -19.87
C ILE A 286 -4.43 16.93 -18.62
N LEU A 287 -4.15 15.63 -18.49
CA LEU A 287 -3.39 15.08 -17.36
C LEU A 287 -1.96 15.65 -17.28
N LYS A 288 -1.27 15.86 -18.42
CA LYS A 288 0.06 16.50 -18.46
C LYS A 288 0.05 17.90 -17.85
N LEU A 289 -1.02 18.66 -18.10
CA LEU A 289 -1.15 20.05 -17.66
C LEU A 289 -1.61 20.18 -16.21
N LEU A 290 -2.39 19.22 -15.71
CA LEU A 290 -3.00 19.28 -14.39
C LEU A 290 -2.22 18.51 -13.31
N LEU A 291 -1.49 17.46 -13.69
CA LEU A 291 -0.72 16.64 -12.76
C LEU A 291 0.72 17.11 -12.61
N SER A 292 1.35 16.73 -11.50
CA SER A 292 2.80 16.91 -11.36
C SER A 292 3.54 16.03 -12.39
N PRO A 293 4.76 16.41 -12.82
CA PRO A 293 5.54 15.61 -13.78
C PRO A 293 5.68 14.14 -13.39
N LYS A 294 5.96 13.86 -12.11
CA LYS A 294 6.09 12.49 -11.58
C LYS A 294 4.78 11.72 -11.61
N SER A 295 3.67 12.38 -11.28
CA SER A 295 2.34 11.75 -11.33
C SER A 295 1.95 11.45 -12.78
N PHE A 296 2.22 12.37 -13.69
CA PHE A 296 1.93 12.18 -15.11
C PHE A 296 2.77 11.05 -15.73
N GLU A 297 4.07 10.98 -15.40
CA GLU A 297 4.94 9.90 -15.84
C GLU A 297 4.43 8.54 -15.36
N PHE A 298 4.10 8.43 -14.06
CA PHE A 298 3.51 7.21 -13.50
C PHE A 298 2.23 6.79 -14.24
N ILE A 299 1.30 7.72 -14.46
CA ILE A 299 0.03 7.43 -15.15
C ILE A 299 0.28 7.02 -16.61
N SER A 300 1.20 7.68 -17.31
CA SER A 300 1.53 7.36 -18.71
C SER A 300 2.13 5.96 -18.82
N ARG A 301 3.08 5.60 -17.93
CA ARG A 301 3.64 4.24 -17.89
C ARG A 301 2.57 3.20 -17.57
N ALA A 302 1.70 3.48 -16.61
CA ALA A 302 0.61 2.57 -16.25
C ALA A 302 -0.40 2.38 -17.39
N ALA A 303 -0.80 3.45 -18.09
CA ALA A 303 -1.71 3.39 -19.24
C ALA A 303 -1.13 2.63 -20.44
N LEU A 304 0.19 2.65 -20.59
CA LEU A 304 0.90 1.85 -21.58
C LEU A 304 1.18 0.41 -21.09
N GLY A 305 0.81 0.03 -19.87
CA GLY A 305 1.18 -1.28 -19.34
C GLY A 305 2.70 -1.48 -19.29
N LEU A 306 3.43 -0.42 -18.92
CA LEU A 306 4.87 -0.45 -18.69
C LEU A 306 5.13 -0.60 -17.19
N GLY A 307 5.96 -1.58 -16.87
CA GLY A 307 6.45 -1.82 -15.52
C GLY A 307 7.93 -2.19 -15.56
N ARG A 308 8.51 -2.35 -14.37
CA ARG A 308 9.92 -2.67 -14.21
C ARG A 308 10.18 -4.13 -14.60
N THR A 309 11.15 -4.38 -15.48
CA THR A 309 11.55 -5.72 -15.92
C THR A 309 12.88 -6.17 -15.32
N ASP A 310 13.73 -5.23 -14.94
CA ASP A 310 14.97 -5.51 -14.21
C ASP A 310 14.74 -5.48 -12.69
N LEU A 311 14.79 -6.63 -12.03
CA LEU A 311 14.63 -6.75 -10.58
C LEU A 311 15.94 -6.58 -9.79
N SER A 312 17.09 -6.41 -10.45
CA SER A 312 18.41 -6.34 -9.80
C SER A 312 18.65 -5.04 -9.02
N ILE A 313 18.06 -3.91 -9.44
CA ILE A 313 18.24 -2.62 -8.76
C ILE A 313 17.69 -2.71 -7.33
N GLN A 314 18.60 -2.72 -6.37
CA GLN A 314 18.31 -2.58 -4.95
C GLN A 314 18.24 -1.09 -4.59
N TYR A 315 17.25 -0.71 -3.80
CA TYR A 315 17.15 0.66 -3.30
C TYR A 315 17.67 0.74 -1.88
N ASP A 316 18.56 1.70 -1.66
CA ASP A 316 18.99 2.05 -0.32
C ASP A 316 17.81 2.54 0.52
N ARG A 317 17.81 2.11 1.78
CA ARG A 317 16.80 2.54 2.74
C ARG A 317 16.96 4.03 2.98
N LYS A 318 15.88 4.79 2.73
CA LYS A 318 15.87 6.25 2.93
C LYS A 318 15.54 6.69 4.36
N SER A 319 14.90 5.82 5.13
CA SER A 319 14.56 6.07 6.53
C SER A 319 14.20 4.82 7.31
N ILE A 320 14.27 4.94 8.64
CA ILE A 320 13.76 3.96 9.61
C ILE A 320 12.96 4.69 10.68
N SER A 321 11.90 4.06 11.18
CA SER A 321 11.03 4.67 12.19
C SER A 321 10.42 3.66 13.13
N VAL A 322 10.06 4.12 14.32
CA VAL A 322 9.25 3.39 15.29
C VAL A 322 8.12 4.32 15.71
N GLU A 323 6.88 3.83 15.64
CA GLU A 323 5.71 4.55 16.14
C GLU A 323 4.82 3.60 16.94
N ARG A 324 4.09 4.17 17.90
CA ARG A 324 3.15 3.43 18.74
C ARG A 324 1.88 4.22 18.94
N THR A 325 0.74 3.56 18.74
CA THR A 325 -0.57 4.07 19.14
C THR A 325 -0.87 3.62 20.57
N PHE A 326 -1.46 4.49 21.37
CA PHE A 326 -1.84 4.26 22.76
C PHE A 326 -3.19 4.94 23.06
N ARG A 327 -3.73 4.77 24.28
CA ARG A 327 -4.88 5.56 24.75
C ARG A 327 -4.49 7.03 24.80
N ASN A 328 -5.45 7.96 24.78
CA ASN A 328 -5.14 9.38 24.84
C ASN A 328 -4.26 9.71 26.07
N MET A 329 -3.27 10.56 25.86
CA MET A 329 -2.22 10.88 26.81
C MET A 329 -1.90 12.38 26.69
N SER A 330 -2.27 13.12 27.73
CA SER A 330 -1.98 14.55 27.87
C SER A 330 -0.92 14.86 28.93
N ASP A 331 -0.61 13.89 29.79
CA ASP A 331 0.40 14.05 30.85
C ASP A 331 1.81 14.09 30.25
N VAL A 332 2.55 15.15 30.58
CA VAL A 332 3.88 15.41 30.00
C VAL A 332 4.87 14.32 30.41
N GLN A 333 4.84 13.84 31.66
CA GLN A 333 5.77 12.81 32.12
C GLN A 333 5.53 11.50 31.38
N GLN A 334 4.28 11.06 31.23
CA GLN A 334 3.93 9.88 30.45
C GLN A 334 4.36 9.99 28.98
N GLN A 335 4.26 11.19 28.40
CA GLN A 335 4.73 11.43 27.03
C GLN A 335 6.26 11.32 26.92
N MET A 336 7.00 11.83 27.91
CA MET A 336 8.47 11.68 27.97
C MET A 336 8.87 10.20 28.14
N ASP A 337 8.20 9.46 29.01
CA ASP A 337 8.43 8.02 29.20
C ASP A 337 8.12 7.21 27.93
N MET A 338 7.09 7.62 27.17
CA MET A 338 6.77 7.01 25.88
C MET A 338 7.82 7.33 24.82
N LEU A 339 8.30 8.57 24.80
CA LEU A 339 9.36 9.02 23.89
C LEU A 339 10.64 8.21 24.11
N ASP A 340 11.05 8.03 25.36
CA ASP A 340 12.21 7.23 25.74
C ASP A 340 12.09 5.79 25.20
N LYS A 341 10.97 5.11 25.49
CA LYS A 341 10.69 3.75 24.96
C LYS A 341 10.77 3.67 23.43
N ILE A 342 10.31 4.71 22.72
CA ILE A 342 10.38 4.77 21.26
C ILE A 342 11.83 4.99 20.80
N ALA A 343 12.57 5.88 21.46
CA ALA A 343 13.97 6.17 21.18
C ALA A 343 14.85 4.93 21.38
N THR A 344 14.73 4.24 22.53
CA THR A 344 15.45 2.98 22.80
C THR A 344 15.18 1.93 21.73
N LYS A 345 13.91 1.76 21.33
CA LYS A 345 13.54 0.77 20.31
C LYS A 345 14.03 1.15 18.92
N LEU A 346 14.06 2.45 18.60
CA LEU A 346 14.60 2.93 17.34
C LEU A 346 16.13 2.76 17.30
N ALA A 347 16.83 3.10 18.38
CA ALA A 347 18.27 2.87 18.53
C ALA A 347 18.64 1.40 18.33
N ALA A 348 17.95 0.47 19.01
CA ALA A 348 18.19 -0.96 18.83
C ALA A 348 17.96 -1.46 17.39
N ASN A 349 17.06 -0.81 16.63
CA ASN A 349 16.85 -1.12 15.22
C ASN A 349 17.92 -0.51 14.31
N LEU A 350 18.45 0.66 14.66
CA LEU A 350 19.54 1.33 13.97
C LEU A 350 20.85 0.55 14.14
N GLU A 351 21.16 0.18 15.38
CA GLU A 351 22.35 -0.60 15.75
C GLU A 351 22.37 -1.97 15.06
N ARG A 352 21.28 -2.74 15.13
CA ARG A 352 21.18 -4.04 14.44
C ARG A 352 21.39 -3.95 12.94
N LYS A 353 21.11 -2.79 12.34
CA LYS A 353 21.25 -2.54 10.91
C LYS A 353 22.48 -1.73 10.57
N GLU A 354 23.28 -1.35 11.56
CA GLU A 354 24.51 -0.58 11.43
C GLU A 354 24.32 0.71 10.63
N ILE A 355 23.22 1.43 10.88
CA ILE A 355 22.87 2.68 10.19
C ILE A 355 22.75 3.84 11.17
N LYS A 356 23.30 5.00 10.78
CA LYS A 356 23.13 6.29 11.45
C LYS A 356 22.36 7.25 10.53
N GLY A 357 21.89 8.39 11.04
CA GLY A 357 21.19 9.36 10.19
C GLY A 357 21.21 10.78 10.73
N ALA A 358 21.12 11.74 9.80
CA ALA A 358 21.27 13.16 10.12
C ALA A 358 19.94 13.90 10.32
N THR A 359 18.79 13.30 10.02
CA THR A 359 17.49 13.98 10.15
C THR A 359 16.52 13.19 11.00
N ILE A 360 16.22 13.72 12.18
CA ILE A 360 15.22 13.18 13.10
C ILE A 360 13.87 13.83 12.84
N THR A 361 12.80 13.06 12.98
CA THR A 361 11.42 13.51 12.81
C THR A 361 10.56 12.93 13.91
N LEU A 362 9.92 13.80 14.69
CA LEU A 362 8.86 13.46 15.63
C LEU A 362 7.52 13.48 14.89
N LYS A 363 6.78 12.38 15.00
CA LYS A 363 5.42 12.26 14.49
C LYS A 363 4.46 12.10 15.65
N LEU A 364 3.46 12.97 15.72
CA LEU A 364 2.40 12.93 16.72
C LEU A 364 1.05 12.74 16.01
N LYS A 365 0.14 12.02 16.66
CA LYS A 365 -1.29 12.04 16.29
C LYS A 365 -2.07 12.49 17.51
N ARG A 366 -2.88 13.54 17.35
CA ARG A 366 -3.75 14.04 18.40
C ARG A 366 -4.94 13.13 18.63
N SER A 367 -5.63 13.29 19.75
CA SER A 367 -6.85 12.54 20.08
C SER A 367 -7.93 12.65 18.98
N ASP A 368 -8.00 13.80 18.30
CA ASP A 368 -8.87 14.07 17.14
C ASP A 368 -8.39 13.49 15.79
N PHE A 369 -7.37 12.62 15.82
CA PHE A 369 -6.74 11.96 14.68
C PHE A 369 -6.02 12.87 13.67
N THR A 370 -5.84 14.16 13.95
CA THR A 370 -4.92 15.01 13.19
C THR A 370 -3.48 14.56 13.44
N VAL A 371 -2.63 14.65 12.40
CA VAL A 371 -1.23 14.21 12.45
C VAL A 371 -0.34 15.43 12.34
N LEU A 372 0.63 15.53 13.25
CA LEU A 372 1.69 16.52 13.20
C LEU A 372 3.02 15.84 12.99
N SER A 373 3.90 16.52 12.27
CA SER A 373 5.27 16.09 12.05
C SER A 373 6.18 17.30 12.28
N ARG A 374 7.23 17.10 13.07
CA ARG A 374 8.30 18.07 13.29
C ARG A 374 9.62 17.38 12.99
N SER A 375 10.50 18.05 12.25
CA SER A 375 11.75 17.47 11.79
C SER A 375 12.88 18.43 12.05
N ARG A 376 14.07 17.88 12.36
CA ARG A 376 15.30 18.63 12.50
C ARG A 376 16.42 17.88 11.80
N SER A 377 17.13 18.57 10.92
CA SER A 377 18.37 18.09 10.31
C SER A 377 19.54 18.59 11.14
N LEU A 378 20.47 17.69 11.43
CA LEU A 378 21.63 17.87 12.28
C LEU A 378 22.90 17.88 11.42
N ALA A 379 23.95 18.53 11.91
CA ALA A 379 25.25 18.53 11.25
C ALA A 379 25.94 17.16 11.31
N GLN A 380 25.72 16.41 12.39
CA GLN A 380 26.28 15.08 12.59
C GLN A 380 25.16 14.02 12.62
N CYS A 381 25.48 12.83 12.12
CA CYS A 381 24.57 11.70 12.19
C CYS A 381 24.48 11.17 13.62
N ILE A 382 23.26 10.85 14.04
CA ILE A 382 22.95 10.27 15.35
C ILE A 382 22.43 8.84 15.18
N PHE A 383 22.51 8.05 16.26
CA PHE A 383 21.96 6.70 16.30
C PHE A 383 21.69 6.16 17.70
N THR A 384 22.24 6.80 18.75
CA THR A 384 22.08 6.36 20.13
C THR A 384 20.69 6.69 20.67
N ALA A 385 20.25 5.96 21.69
CA ALA A 385 18.97 6.24 22.35
C ALA A 385 18.95 7.64 22.98
N ASP A 386 20.07 8.05 23.60
CA ASP A 386 20.21 9.34 24.26
C ASP A 386 20.09 10.51 23.27
N ASP A 387 20.76 10.43 22.11
CA ASP A 387 20.64 11.45 21.06
C ASP A 387 19.20 11.54 20.55
N LEU A 388 18.59 10.39 20.23
CA LEU A 388 17.24 10.31 19.70
C LEU A 388 16.22 10.87 20.70
N TYR A 389 16.38 10.56 21.98
CA TYR A 389 15.56 11.09 23.06
C TYR A 389 15.78 12.60 23.23
N PHE A 390 17.02 13.06 23.28
CA PHE A 390 17.37 14.47 23.46
C PHE A 390 16.72 15.36 22.38
N TYR A 391 16.95 15.04 21.10
CA TYR A 391 16.37 15.81 20.00
C TYR A 391 14.86 15.59 19.87
N GLY A 392 14.38 14.37 20.12
CA GLY A 392 12.95 14.07 20.15
C GLY A 392 12.20 14.88 21.21
N LYS A 393 12.81 15.08 22.38
CA LYS A 393 12.26 15.85 23.49
C LYS A 393 12.15 17.32 23.15
N GLN A 394 13.18 17.90 22.53
CA GLN A 394 13.13 19.29 22.07
C GLN A 394 11.96 19.52 21.11
N LEU A 395 11.77 18.62 20.13
CA LEU A 395 10.65 18.68 19.20
C LEU A 395 9.28 18.49 19.88
N LEU A 396 9.21 17.69 20.95
CA LEU A 396 7.97 17.43 21.68
C LEU A 396 7.56 18.61 22.58
N VAL A 397 8.53 19.26 23.22
CA VAL A 397 8.28 20.40 24.12
C VAL A 397 7.68 21.59 23.35
N GLU A 398 8.12 21.82 22.11
CA GLU A 398 7.58 22.87 21.24
C GLU A 398 6.08 22.72 20.95
N GLU A 399 5.52 21.52 21.09
CA GLU A 399 4.11 21.23 20.82
C GLU A 399 3.23 21.23 22.08
N GLN A 400 3.80 21.46 23.27
CA GLN A 400 3.03 21.45 24.52
C GLN A 400 2.17 22.73 24.70
N PRO A 401 1.01 22.63 25.36
CA PRO A 401 0.35 21.40 25.83
C PRO A 401 -0.37 20.64 24.69
N ILE A 402 -0.26 19.31 24.68
CA ILE A 402 -0.90 18.47 23.66
C ILE A 402 -1.49 17.17 24.21
N ASP A 403 -2.67 16.80 23.72
CA ASP A 403 -3.27 15.48 23.94
C ASP A 403 -3.07 14.60 22.70
N ILE A 404 -2.33 13.51 22.87
CA ILE A 404 -1.90 12.61 21.79
C ILE A 404 -2.33 11.17 22.02
N ARG A 405 -2.47 10.45 20.91
CA ARG A 405 -2.82 9.01 20.85
C ARG A 405 -1.81 8.18 20.07
N LEU A 406 -0.83 8.81 19.44
CA LEU A 406 0.30 8.16 18.76
C LEU A 406 1.51 9.07 18.85
N MET A 407 2.65 8.47 19.13
CA MET A 407 3.96 9.08 19.03
C MET A 407 4.87 8.18 18.20
N GLY A 408 5.78 8.78 17.43
CA GLY A 408 6.81 8.05 16.72
C GLY A 408 8.02 8.91 16.42
N LEU A 409 9.18 8.25 16.34
CA LEU A 409 10.41 8.84 15.86
C LEU A 409 10.79 8.19 14.53
N ARG A 410 11.24 9.02 13.59
CA ARG A 410 11.78 8.60 12.30
C ARG A 410 13.15 9.23 12.11
N LEU A 411 14.12 8.42 11.70
CA LEU A 411 15.43 8.86 11.28
C LEU A 411 15.55 8.71 9.75
N SER A 412 16.12 9.71 9.09
CA SER A 412 16.35 9.76 7.64
C SER A 412 17.68 10.44 7.32
N SER A 413 18.01 10.56 6.03
CA SER A 413 19.36 10.89 5.58
C SER A 413 20.35 9.88 6.15
N LEU A 414 20.07 8.61 5.86
CA LEU A 414 20.75 7.48 6.45
C LEU A 414 22.14 7.31 5.83
N GLN A 415 23.08 6.89 6.65
CA GLN A 415 24.45 6.54 6.29
C GLN A 415 24.81 5.24 6.99
N ASP A 416 25.71 4.47 6.38
CA ASP A 416 26.32 3.32 7.05
C ASP A 416 27.13 3.84 8.25
N MET A 417 27.04 3.18 9.40
CA MET A 417 27.86 3.57 10.55
C MET A 417 29.36 3.47 10.25
N ARG A 418 29.75 2.52 9.40
CA ARG A 418 31.12 2.19 9.01
C ARG A 418 31.67 3.12 7.92
N SER A 419 30.83 3.90 7.24
CA SER A 419 31.32 4.90 6.29
C SER A 419 32.02 6.02 7.06
N LYS A 420 33.31 6.23 6.74
CA LYS A 420 34.17 7.28 7.31
C LYS A 420 33.64 8.66 7.01
#